data_AF-A0A843DQY7-F1
#
_entry.id   AF-A0A843DQY7-F1
#
_cell.length_a   1.000
_cell.length_b   1.000
_cell.length_c   1.000
_cell.angle_alpha   90.00
_cell.angle_beta   90.00
_cell.angle_gamma   90.00
#
_symmetry.space_group_name_H-M   'P 1'
#
loop_
_entity.id
_entity.type
_entity.pdbx_description
1 polymer ?
#
loop_
_entity_poly.entity_id
_entity_poly.type
_entity_poly.pdbx_seq_one_letter_code
_entity_poly.pdbx_strand_id
1 'polypeptide(L)'
;ASDFAVFVKGMRGDWVAHPDTGRIYSNCIGNYLKPFMRKNGYPALTVEYRQGGREYHGEISLHRAMWILCRGIPTSLNAEVDHIDHNRLNNRLENLRLVYKDENRSRKITFEDAEEIRRRYAEGESQKTLGKNYGLSRSSVGEIVRRETYRNPPKTMHSRRL
;
A
#
# COMPACT_ATOMS: atom_id res chain seq x y z
N ALA A 1 2.98 6.86 -13.84
CA ALA A 1 2.56 7.94 -14.77
C ALA A 1 1.69 8.97 -14.04
N SER A 2 0.56 8.57 -13.46
CA SER A 2 -0.36 9.50 -12.79
C SER A 2 0.26 10.29 -11.62
N ASP A 3 1.06 9.64 -10.77
CA ASP A 3 1.73 10.32 -9.64
C ASP A 3 2.64 11.46 -10.09
N PHE A 4 3.49 11.17 -11.09
CA PHE A 4 4.38 12.16 -11.67
C PHE A 4 3.62 13.30 -12.36
N ALA A 5 2.51 12.99 -13.04
CA ALA A 5 1.64 14.01 -13.63
C ALA A 5 1.09 14.97 -12.57
N VAL A 6 0.60 14.45 -11.43
CA VAL A 6 0.13 15.30 -10.31
C VAL A 6 1.27 16.13 -9.73
N PHE A 7 2.43 15.51 -9.51
CA PHE A 7 3.61 16.21 -8.99
C PHE A 7 4.01 17.39 -9.89
N VAL A 8 4.06 17.19 -11.21
CA VAL A 8 4.38 18.26 -12.16
C VAL A 8 3.31 19.35 -12.15
N LYS A 9 2.02 19.00 -12.08
CA LYS A 9 0.94 20.00 -11.98
C LYS A 9 1.05 20.84 -10.70
N GLY A 10 1.43 20.23 -9.57
CA GLY A 10 1.72 20.95 -8.33
C GLY A 10 2.93 21.87 -8.46
N MET A 11 4.04 21.37 -9.01
CA MET A 11 5.27 22.15 -9.23
C MET A 11 5.06 23.38 -10.13
N ARG A 12 4.15 23.28 -11.11
CA ARG A 12 3.79 24.39 -12.00
C ARG A 12 2.78 25.38 -11.38
N GLY A 13 2.20 25.02 -10.24
CA GLY A 13 1.08 25.75 -9.66
C GLY A 13 -0.22 25.57 -10.46
N ASP A 14 -0.31 24.62 -11.39
CA ASP A 14 -1.56 24.33 -12.10
C ASP A 14 -2.62 23.84 -11.11
N TRP A 15 -2.20 22.97 -10.19
CA TRP A 15 -3.05 22.39 -9.14
C TRP A 15 -2.55 22.80 -7.76
N VAL A 16 -3.45 23.31 -6.93
CA VAL A 16 -3.19 23.76 -5.57
C VAL A 16 -4.03 22.93 -4.60
N ALA A 17 -3.38 22.23 -3.68
CA ALA A 17 -4.06 21.46 -2.64
C ALA A 17 -4.53 22.36 -1.50
N HIS A 18 -5.72 22.08 -0.96
CA HIS A 18 -6.24 22.67 0.27
C HIS A 18 -6.34 21.57 1.35
N PRO A 19 -5.28 21.36 2.16
CA PRO A 19 -5.15 20.23 3.07
C PRO A 19 -6.32 20.09 4.06
N ASP A 20 -6.82 21.21 4.58
CA ASP A 20 -7.85 21.25 5.62
C ASP A 20 -9.24 20.90 5.11
N THR A 21 -9.46 21.03 3.79
CA THR A 21 -10.76 20.69 3.17
C THR A 21 -10.72 19.39 2.38
N GLY A 22 -9.52 18.90 2.04
CA GLY A 22 -9.35 17.73 1.18
C GLY A 22 -9.69 17.99 -0.29
N ARG A 23 -9.73 19.26 -0.72
CA ARG A 23 -10.05 19.67 -2.09
C ARG A 23 -8.82 20.18 -2.83
N ILE A 24 -8.83 20.06 -4.15
CA ILE A 24 -7.76 20.55 -5.03
C ILE A 24 -8.34 21.60 -5.96
N TYR A 25 -7.78 22.81 -5.94
CA TYR A 25 -8.10 23.88 -6.86
C TYR A 25 -7.23 23.75 -8.12
N SER A 26 -7.81 23.98 -9.29
CA SER A 26 -7.06 24.00 -10.55
C SER A 26 -7.09 25.41 -11.12
N ASN A 27 -5.92 26.04 -11.17
CA ASN A 27 -5.73 27.37 -11.73
C ASN A 27 -6.06 27.41 -13.23
N CYS A 28 -5.87 26.29 -13.94
CA CYS A 28 -6.21 26.20 -15.37
C CYS A 28 -7.72 26.30 -15.63
N ILE A 29 -8.56 25.82 -14.70
CA ILE A 29 -10.04 25.86 -14.85
C ILE A 29 -10.70 26.93 -13.97
N GLY A 30 -9.94 27.57 -13.08
CA GLY A 30 -10.46 28.55 -12.13
C GLY A 30 -11.43 27.98 -11.09
N ASN A 31 -11.36 26.69 -10.76
CA ASN A 31 -12.30 26.04 -9.84
C ASN A 31 -11.70 24.80 -9.15
N TYR A 32 -12.39 24.30 -8.12
CA TYR A 32 -12.09 23.01 -7.52
C TYR A 32 -12.35 21.88 -8.51
N LEU A 33 -11.39 20.95 -8.59
CA LEU A 33 -11.53 19.73 -9.35
C LEU A 33 -12.72 18.90 -8.84
N LYS A 34 -13.50 18.36 -9.76
CA LYS A 34 -14.66 17.51 -9.47
C LYS A 34 -14.25 16.05 -9.66
N PRO A 35 -13.99 15.29 -8.59
CA PRO A 35 -13.66 13.88 -8.72
C PRO A 35 -14.88 13.08 -9.16
N PHE A 36 -14.67 12.03 -9.95
CA PHE A 36 -15.68 11.00 -10.19
C PHE A 36 -15.55 9.88 -9.16
N MET A 37 -16.64 9.17 -8.92
CA MET A 37 -16.65 8.03 -7.99
C MET A 37 -16.30 6.74 -8.72
N ARG A 38 -15.24 6.06 -8.27
CA ARG A 38 -14.92 4.71 -8.75
C ARG A 38 -15.86 3.68 -8.15
N LYS A 39 -15.98 2.52 -8.79
CA LYS A 39 -16.75 1.36 -8.30
C LYS A 39 -16.35 0.90 -6.89
N ASN A 40 -15.09 1.13 -6.50
CA ASN A 40 -14.58 0.80 -5.17
C ASN A 40 -14.84 1.90 -4.11
N GLY A 41 -15.60 2.94 -4.44
CA GLY A 41 -15.99 4.00 -3.52
C GLY A 41 -14.90 5.05 -3.25
N TYR A 42 -13.78 5.04 -3.98
CA TYR A 42 -12.78 6.10 -3.88
C TYR A 42 -13.07 7.21 -4.90
N PRO A 43 -13.12 8.49 -4.48
CA PRO A 43 -13.10 9.62 -5.41
C PRO A 43 -11.78 9.62 -6.20
N ALA A 44 -11.85 9.91 -7.50
CA ALA A 44 -10.70 9.91 -8.38
C ALA A 44 -10.72 11.07 -9.37
N LEU A 45 -9.54 11.42 -9.87
CA LEU A 45 -9.31 12.45 -10.87
C LEU A 45 -8.69 11.82 -12.12
N THR A 46 -9.08 12.34 -13.28
CA THR A 46 -8.32 12.12 -14.51
C THR A 46 -7.13 13.05 -14.53
N VAL A 47 -5.97 12.52 -14.91
CA VAL A 47 -4.73 13.28 -15.04
C VAL A 47 -4.15 13.09 -16.43
N GLU A 48 -3.73 14.20 -16.99
CA GLU A 48 -3.12 14.27 -18.30
C GLU A 48 -1.77 14.96 -18.19
N TYR A 49 -0.78 14.39 -18.88
CA TYR A 49 0.58 14.92 -18.91
C TYR A 49 1.22 14.64 -20.27
N ARG A 50 1.95 15.63 -20.80
CA ARG A 50 2.67 15.51 -22.07
C ARG A 50 4.16 15.71 -21.85
N GLN A 51 4.97 14.77 -22.33
CA GLN A 51 6.44 14.86 -22.28
C GLN A 51 7.06 14.24 -23.53
N GLY A 52 7.98 14.97 -24.17
CA GLY A 52 8.72 14.46 -25.33
C GLY A 52 7.81 14.04 -26.50
N GLY A 53 6.71 14.77 -26.72
CA GLY A 53 5.72 14.45 -27.76
C GLY A 53 4.77 13.28 -27.42
N ARG A 54 4.91 12.63 -26.25
CA ARG A 54 4.00 11.60 -25.78
C ARG A 54 2.97 12.18 -24.82
N GLU A 55 1.72 11.80 -25.00
CA GLU A 55 0.61 12.11 -24.11
C GLU A 55 0.30 10.91 -23.21
N TYR A 56 0.11 11.19 -21.94
CA TYR A 56 -0.23 10.23 -20.91
C TYR A 56 -1.57 10.62 -20.32
N HIS A 57 -2.55 9.73 -20.44
CA HIS A 57 -3.84 9.84 -19.78
C HIS A 57 -3.92 8.74 -18.73
N GLY A 58 -4.35 9.10 -17.54
CA GLY A 58 -4.51 8.15 -16.46
C GLY A 58 -5.48 8.66 -15.42
N GLU A 59 -5.69 7.84 -14.41
CA GLU A 59 -6.51 8.20 -13.27
C GLU A 59 -5.69 8.09 -11.99
N ILE A 60 -6.07 8.86 -10.98
CA ILE A 60 -5.49 8.81 -9.64
C ILE A 60 -6.58 9.03 -8.60
N SER A 61 -6.50 8.35 -7.45
CA SER A 61 -7.41 8.64 -6.34
C SER A 61 -7.16 10.03 -5.77
N LEU A 62 -8.23 10.69 -5.31
CA LEU A 62 -8.15 12.04 -4.77
C LEU A 62 -7.22 12.12 -3.56
N HIS A 63 -7.29 11.15 -2.63
CA HIS A 63 -6.37 11.08 -1.48
C HIS A 63 -4.91 10.96 -1.89
N ARG A 64 -4.57 10.18 -2.93
CA ARG A 64 -3.19 10.04 -3.39
C ARG A 64 -2.72 11.33 -4.07
N ALA A 65 -3.58 11.98 -4.85
CA ALA A 65 -3.27 13.29 -5.42
C ALA A 65 -3.05 14.36 -4.32
N MET A 66 -3.91 14.41 -3.31
CA MET A 66 -3.78 15.30 -2.14
C MET A 66 -2.44 15.08 -1.43
N TRP A 67 -2.09 13.83 -1.15
CA TRP A 67 -0.81 13.49 -0.55
C TRP A 67 0.37 13.97 -1.39
N ILE A 68 0.38 13.70 -2.68
CA ILE A 68 1.49 14.08 -3.58
C ILE A 68 1.67 15.59 -3.64
N LEU A 69 0.57 16.35 -3.73
CA LEU A 69 0.65 17.82 -3.77
C LEU A 69 1.18 18.42 -2.46
N CYS A 70 0.95 17.76 -1.32
CA CYS A 70 1.37 18.28 -0.01
C CYS A 70 2.72 17.76 0.46
N ARG A 71 3.06 16.50 0.12
CA ARG A 71 4.20 15.75 0.69
C ARG A 71 5.13 15.16 -0.37
N GLY A 72 4.81 15.32 -1.66
CA GLY A 72 5.56 14.74 -2.75
C GLY A 72 5.22 13.26 -3.02
N ILE A 73 5.88 12.72 -4.04
CA ILE A 73 5.69 11.32 -4.46
C ILE A 73 6.28 10.40 -3.38
N PRO A 74 5.52 9.43 -2.84
CA PRO A 74 6.08 8.41 -1.96
C PRO A 74 7.27 7.70 -2.61
N THR A 75 8.41 7.66 -1.92
CA THR A 75 9.67 7.14 -2.45
C THR A 75 9.73 5.61 -2.53
N SER A 76 8.93 4.92 -1.72
CA SER A 76 8.82 3.46 -1.77
C SER A 76 7.74 3.02 -2.76
N LEU A 77 8.08 2.04 -3.61
CA LEU A 77 7.15 1.43 -4.56
C LEU A 77 5.95 0.76 -3.87
N ASN A 78 6.11 0.35 -2.61
CA ASN A 78 5.10 -0.38 -1.84
C ASN A 78 4.32 0.53 -0.87
N ALA A 79 4.48 1.84 -1.00
CA ALA A 79 3.78 2.83 -0.20
C ALA A 79 2.38 3.15 -0.76
N GLU A 80 1.38 3.01 0.09
CA GLU A 80 -0.01 3.38 -0.18
C GLU A 80 -0.47 4.48 0.75
N VAL A 81 -1.39 5.32 0.27
CA VAL A 81 -2.00 6.37 1.07
C VAL A 81 -3.35 5.84 1.56
N ASP A 82 -3.52 5.79 2.87
CA ASP A 82 -4.67 5.20 3.56
C ASP A 82 -5.41 6.26 4.39
N HIS A 83 -6.71 6.03 4.61
CA HIS A 83 -7.58 6.89 5.43
C HIS A 83 -7.58 6.41 6.88
N ILE A 84 -7.24 7.30 7.83
CA ILE A 84 -7.19 6.99 9.26
C ILE A 84 -8.59 6.65 9.80
N ASP A 85 -9.61 7.40 9.39
CA ASP A 85 -11.01 7.22 9.80
C ASP A 85 -11.77 6.17 8.98
N HIS A 86 -11.12 5.51 8.01
CA HIS A 86 -11.73 4.59 7.05
C HIS A 86 -12.85 5.19 6.16
N ASN A 87 -13.02 6.52 6.17
CA ASN A 87 -13.96 7.23 5.31
C ASN A 87 -13.27 7.72 4.03
N ARG A 88 -13.53 7.02 2.93
CA ARG A 88 -12.93 7.29 1.60
C ARG A 88 -13.24 8.69 1.05
N LEU A 89 -14.27 9.36 1.57
CA LEU A 89 -14.66 10.70 1.15
C LEU A 89 -13.90 11.80 1.93
N ASN A 90 -13.38 11.48 3.11
CA ASN A 90 -12.62 12.42 3.93
C ASN A 90 -11.17 12.50 3.47
N ASN A 91 -10.92 13.31 2.45
CA ASN A 91 -9.60 13.45 1.83
C ASN A 91 -8.73 14.56 2.47
N ARG A 92 -9.07 15.01 3.68
CA ARG A 92 -8.24 15.99 4.42
C ARG A 92 -6.87 15.40 4.72
N LEU A 93 -5.81 16.20 4.61
CA LEU A 93 -4.44 15.70 4.78
C LEU A 93 -4.21 15.08 6.17
N GLU A 94 -4.82 15.64 7.22
CA GLU A 94 -4.77 15.12 8.59
C GLU A 94 -5.37 13.71 8.73
N ASN A 95 -6.29 13.34 7.84
CA ASN A 95 -6.94 12.03 7.81
C ASN A 95 -6.19 11.02 6.92
N LEU A 96 -5.08 11.41 6.31
CA LEU A 96 -4.30 10.55 5.43
C LEU A 96 -3.00 10.11 6.10
N ARG A 97 -2.63 8.85 5.90
CA ARG A 97 -1.34 8.29 6.32
C ARG A 97 -0.70 7.50 5.20
N LEU A 98 0.62 7.39 5.23
CA LEU A 98 1.35 6.47 4.36
C LEU A 98 1.45 5.11 5.07
N VAL A 99 1.12 4.04 4.37
CA VAL A 99 1.25 2.66 4.83
C VAL A 99 2.12 1.88 3.86
N TYR A 100 2.96 0.98 4.36
CA TYR A 100 3.84 0.17 3.54
C TYR A 100 3.33 -1.27 3.50
N LYS A 101 3.05 -1.78 2.30
CA LYS A 101 2.52 -3.14 2.13
C LYS A 101 3.48 -4.24 2.61
N ASP A 102 4.78 -3.96 2.65
CA ASP A 102 5.80 -4.93 3.07
C ASP A 102 5.89 -5.09 4.60
N GLU A 103 5.46 -4.09 5.38
CA GLU A 103 5.47 -4.20 6.85
C GLU A 103 4.26 -4.96 7.38
N ASN A 104 3.16 -5.05 6.61
CA ASN A 104 1.92 -5.72 7.01
C ASN A 104 1.68 -7.08 6.34
N ARG A 105 2.59 -7.55 5.48
CA ARG A 105 2.47 -8.85 4.81
C ARG A 105 3.71 -9.71 5.09
N SER A 106 3.67 -10.39 6.24
CA SER A 106 4.53 -11.52 6.61
C SER A 106 6.03 -11.23 6.57
N ARG A 107 6.69 -11.18 7.74
CA ARG A 107 8.01 -11.80 7.80
C ARG A 107 7.81 -13.23 7.31
N LYS A 108 8.30 -13.55 6.11
CA LYS A 108 8.36 -14.93 5.63
C LYS A 108 9.38 -15.61 6.52
N ILE A 109 8.88 -16.33 7.53
CA ILE A 109 9.63 -17.29 8.35
C ILE A 109 10.44 -18.17 7.37
N THR A 110 11.73 -18.35 7.62
CA THR A 110 12.58 -19.21 6.80
C THR A 110 12.38 -20.68 7.18
N PHE A 111 13.04 -21.61 6.45
CA PHE A 111 13.00 -23.02 6.85
C PHE A 111 13.73 -23.23 8.18
N GLU A 112 14.81 -22.50 8.41
CA GLU A 112 15.60 -22.51 9.64
C GLU A 112 14.76 -22.01 10.82
N ASP A 113 14.01 -20.92 10.65
CA ASP A 113 13.07 -20.44 11.67
C ASP A 113 11.99 -21.50 11.97
N ALA A 114 11.50 -22.21 10.96
CA ALA A 114 10.52 -23.27 11.15
C ALA A 114 11.10 -24.49 11.91
N GLU A 115 12.37 -24.85 11.67
CA GLU A 115 13.08 -25.86 12.46
C GLU A 115 13.29 -25.40 13.90
N GLU A 116 13.66 -24.14 14.10
CA GLU A 116 13.83 -23.57 15.44
C GLU A 116 12.51 -23.51 16.22
N ILE A 117 11.39 -23.17 15.56
CA ILE A 117 10.05 -23.24 16.14
C ILE A 117 9.72 -24.68 16.57
N ARG A 118 10.05 -25.68 15.76
CA ARG A 118 9.83 -27.11 16.09
C ARG A 118 10.67 -27.53 17.29
N ARG A 119 11.95 -27.13 17.33
CA ARG A 119 12.88 -27.42 18.43
C ARG A 119 12.36 -26.83 19.74
N ARG A 120 12.05 -25.53 19.76
CA ARG A 120 11.55 -24.83 20.97
C ARG A 120 10.19 -25.34 21.45
N TYR A 121 9.30 -25.72 20.53
CA TYR A 121 8.04 -26.37 20.90
C TYR A 121 8.27 -27.74 21.56
N ALA A 122 9.22 -28.54 21.04
CA ALA A 122 9.58 -29.83 21.63
C ALA A 122 10.19 -29.68 23.05
N GLU A 123 10.82 -28.53 23.34
CA GLU A 123 11.32 -28.15 24.68
C GLU A 123 10.22 -27.66 25.63
N GLY A 124 8.96 -27.65 25.18
CA GLY A 124 7.80 -27.31 26.01
C GLY A 124 7.32 -25.87 25.90
N GLU A 125 7.90 -25.06 25.00
CA GLU A 125 7.42 -23.70 24.79
C GLU A 125 6.05 -23.69 24.09
N SER A 126 5.11 -22.88 24.60
CA SER A 126 3.75 -22.86 24.06
C SER A 126 3.68 -22.26 22.64
N GLN A 127 2.76 -22.77 21.80
CA GLN A 127 2.48 -22.21 20.47
C GLN A 127 2.12 -20.71 20.52
N LYS A 128 1.51 -20.27 21.62
CA LYS A 128 1.15 -18.85 21.83
C LYS A 128 2.39 -17.99 22.03
N THR A 129 3.35 -18.47 22.82
CA THR A 129 4.62 -17.76 23.07
C THR A 129 5.45 -17.70 21.80
N LEU A 130 5.58 -18.83 21.09
CA LEU A 130 6.26 -18.91 19.80
C LEU A 130 5.62 -17.98 18.76
N GLY A 131 4.28 -17.94 18.70
CA GLY A 131 3.56 -17.05 17.80
C GLY A 131 3.91 -15.59 18.04
N LYS A 132 3.93 -15.15 19.31
CA LYS A 132 4.33 -13.78 19.66
C LYS A 132 5.78 -13.48 19.26
N ASN A 133 6.71 -14.39 19.56
CA ASN A 133 8.14 -14.19 19.29
C ASN A 133 8.44 -14.05 17.79
N TYR A 134 7.71 -14.78 16.95
CA TYR A 134 7.94 -14.83 15.51
C TYR A 134 6.93 -14.00 14.70
N GLY A 135 6.01 -13.29 15.34
CA GLY A 135 4.96 -12.52 14.66
C GLY A 135 3.95 -13.39 13.92
N LEU A 136 3.73 -14.62 14.39
CA LEU A 136 2.82 -15.61 13.82
C LEU A 136 1.55 -15.78 14.66
N SER A 137 0.47 -16.19 14.00
CA SER A 137 -0.70 -16.68 14.72
C SER A 137 -0.40 -18.03 15.40
N ARG A 138 -1.07 -18.33 16.52
CA ARG A 138 -0.97 -19.64 17.19
C ARG A 138 -1.27 -20.79 16.21
N SER A 139 -2.26 -20.60 15.32
CA SER A 139 -2.63 -21.59 14.32
C SER A 139 -1.51 -21.84 13.31
N SER A 140 -0.87 -20.77 12.82
CA SER A 140 0.28 -20.86 11.91
C SER A 140 1.47 -21.61 12.55
N VAL A 141 1.72 -21.36 13.84
CA VAL A 141 2.72 -22.15 14.60
C VAL A 141 2.31 -23.63 14.66
N GLY A 142 1.02 -23.91 14.89
CA GLY A 142 0.50 -25.27 14.86
C GLY A 142 0.73 -25.99 13.52
N GLU A 143 0.52 -25.31 12.40
CA GLU A 143 0.80 -25.86 11.05
C GLU A 143 2.29 -26.16 10.84
N ILE A 144 3.17 -25.28 11.33
CA ILE A 144 4.64 -25.48 11.28
C ILE A 144 5.06 -26.69 12.11
N VAL A 145 4.54 -26.80 13.33
CA VAL A 145 4.79 -27.92 14.26
C VAL A 145 4.31 -29.24 13.68
N ARG A 146 3.13 -29.27 13.05
CA ARG A 146 2.58 -30.46 12.37
C ARG A 146 3.23 -30.75 11.01
N ARG A 147 4.20 -29.94 10.57
CA ARG A 147 4.87 -30.04 9.25
C ARG A 147 3.90 -29.96 8.06
N GLU A 148 2.78 -29.27 8.22
CA GLU A 148 1.83 -29.01 7.11
C GLU A 148 2.41 -27.97 6.14
N THR A 149 3.14 -27.00 6.72
CA THR A 149 3.93 -25.95 6.06
C THR A 149 5.42 -26.18 6.29
N TYR A 150 6.28 -25.58 5.45
CA TYR A 150 7.75 -25.70 5.53
C TYR A 150 8.25 -27.16 5.60
N ARG A 151 7.93 -27.94 4.56
CA ARG A 151 8.34 -29.35 4.40
C ARG A 151 9.69 -29.47 3.69
N ASN A 152 10.43 -30.55 3.99
CA ASN A 152 11.62 -30.96 3.25
C ASN A 152 11.41 -32.36 2.62
N PRO A 153 11.52 -32.53 1.29
CA PRO A 153 11.76 -31.47 0.30
C PRO A 153 10.57 -30.49 0.22
N PRO A 154 10.82 -29.22 -0.14
CA PRO A 154 9.75 -28.27 -0.39
C PRO A 154 8.82 -28.81 -1.47
N LYS A 155 7.52 -28.48 -1.42
CA LYS A 155 6.60 -28.77 -2.53
C LYS A 155 7.25 -28.26 -3.82
N THR A 156 7.45 -29.15 -4.79
CA THR A 156 7.96 -28.80 -6.11
C THR A 156 7.10 -27.67 -6.66
N MET A 157 7.69 -26.48 -6.81
CA MET A 157 7.06 -25.41 -7.55
C MET A 157 6.77 -25.95 -8.93
N HIS A 158 5.48 -26.04 -9.31
CA HIS A 158 5.12 -26.40 -10.67
C HIS A 158 5.86 -25.45 -11.61
N SER A 159 6.73 -26.01 -12.45
CA SER A 159 7.36 -25.29 -13.52
C SER A 159 6.24 -24.65 -14.36
N ARG A 160 6.17 -23.32 -14.33
CA ARG A 160 5.42 -22.61 -15.37
C ARG A 160 6.12 -22.96 -16.67
N ARG A 161 5.46 -23.79 -17.49
CA ARG A 161 5.86 -23.99 -18.88
C ARG A 161 5.92 -22.61 -19.54
N LEU A 162 7.08 -22.33 -20.14
CA LEU A 162 7.29 -21.21 -21.05
C LEU A 162 6.37 -21.32 -22.26
#